data_AF-A0A9N9C6C2-F1
#
_entry.id   AF-A0A9N9C6C2-F1
#
_cell.length_a   1.000
_cell.length_b   1.000
_cell.length_c   1.000
_cell.angle_alpha   90.00
_cell.angle_beta   90.00
_cell.angle_gamma   90.00
#
_symmetry.space_group_name_H-M   'P 1'
#
loop_
_entity.id
_entity.type
_entity.pdbx_description
1 polymer ?
#
loop_
_entity_poly.entity_id
_entity_poly.type
_entity_poly.pdbx_seq_one_letter_code
_entity_poly.pdbx_strand_id
1 'polypeptide(L)'
;MTFSTNPIKKFGKEASRPPSDYVTSRRCAGGDRKITKKVHTMRARPAKSPIIELDPKLAVIDTLYGFIRFQSFDGFFKPTADLSKFFSQGKHRNLFQNKNQNSVWFTCIALAYLEIVMKNFKEEWELCYEKAQTALYELSGYDSAAIEKEISLARKWVTKRFA
;
A
#
# COMPACT_ATOMS: atom_id res chain seq x y z
N MET A 1 46.51 -26.28 14.09
CA MET A 1 46.74 -26.61 12.66
C MET A 1 46.65 -25.32 11.86
N THR A 2 47.65 -25.10 11.03
CA THR A 2 48.01 -23.87 10.32
C THR A 2 47.42 -23.79 8.90
N PHE A 3 47.05 -22.57 8.51
CA PHE A 3 47.01 -21.93 7.17
C PHE A 3 46.23 -22.53 5.98
N SER A 4 45.76 -21.57 5.15
CA SER A 4 45.72 -21.61 3.67
C SER A 4 44.45 -22.21 3.06
N THR A 5 43.75 -21.66 2.06
CA THR A 5 43.92 -20.48 1.19
C THR A 5 42.61 -20.30 0.40
N ASN A 6 42.20 -19.06 0.12
CA ASN A 6 41.26 -18.73 -0.96
C ASN A 6 41.87 -19.06 -2.34
N PRO A 7 41.01 -19.22 -3.37
CA PRO A 7 41.35 -18.64 -4.67
C PRO A 7 40.25 -17.70 -5.21
N ILE A 8 40.71 -16.52 -5.60
CA ILE A 8 40.06 -15.55 -6.47
C ILE A 8 40.32 -15.94 -7.94
N LYS A 9 39.28 -15.93 -8.79
CA LYS A 9 39.35 -15.77 -10.25
C LYS A 9 38.14 -14.89 -10.66
N LYS A 10 38.26 -13.60 -10.97
CA LYS A 10 38.81 -12.87 -12.14
C LYS A 10 38.05 -13.04 -13.48
N PHE A 11 37.42 -11.93 -13.86
CA PHE A 11 37.38 -11.24 -15.18
C PHE A 11 36.44 -11.66 -16.34
N GLY A 12 35.86 -10.61 -16.94
CA GLY A 12 35.23 -10.53 -18.28
C GLY A 12 33.96 -9.65 -18.21
N LYS A 13 33.98 -8.32 -18.41
CA LYS A 13 33.96 -7.56 -19.70
C LYS A 13 33.00 -8.21 -20.72
N GLU A 14 31.97 -7.55 -21.22
CA GLU A 14 32.05 -6.48 -22.22
C GLU A 14 30.68 -5.77 -22.33
N ALA A 15 30.73 -4.45 -22.53
CA ALA A 15 29.59 -3.62 -22.90
C ALA A 15 29.42 -3.59 -24.43
N SER A 16 28.19 -3.59 -24.94
CA SER A 16 27.92 -3.18 -26.32
C SER A 16 26.43 -2.89 -26.55
N ARG A 17 26.03 -1.64 -26.32
CA ARG A 17 25.20 -0.89 -27.29
C ARG A 17 26.19 -0.30 -28.31
N PRO A 18 25.87 -0.22 -29.61
CA PRO A 18 25.36 1.05 -30.17
C PRO A 18 24.54 0.81 -31.48
N PRO A 19 24.37 1.78 -32.41
CA PRO A 19 23.65 3.04 -32.27
C PRO A 19 22.54 3.22 -33.34
N SER A 20 21.71 4.23 -33.11
CA SER A 20 20.80 4.84 -34.08
C SER A 20 21.61 5.65 -35.09
N ASP A 21 21.49 5.32 -36.39
CA ASP A 21 22.04 6.11 -37.49
C ASP A 21 20.97 6.47 -38.53
N TYR A 22 20.77 7.79 -38.63
CA TYR A 22 20.46 8.60 -39.80
C TYR A 22 20.24 7.91 -41.15
N VAL A 23 19.12 8.24 -41.81
CA VAL A 23 19.14 8.53 -43.25
C VAL A 23 18.28 9.76 -43.56
N THR A 24 18.96 10.81 -43.99
CA THR A 24 18.40 12.03 -44.58
C THR A 24 18.29 11.87 -46.10
N SER A 25 17.14 12.28 -46.63
CA SER A 25 16.89 12.84 -47.97
C SER A 25 17.21 12.01 -49.23
N ARG A 26 16.15 11.77 -50.02
CA ARG A 26 16.22 11.95 -51.48
C ARG A 26 14.96 12.68 -51.97
N ARG A 27 15.20 13.84 -52.61
CA ARG A 27 14.26 14.60 -53.43
C ARG A 27 13.94 13.81 -54.70
N CYS A 28 12.68 13.86 -55.14
CA CYS A 28 12.33 13.99 -56.55
C CYS A 28 11.12 14.93 -56.67
N ALA A 29 11.22 15.84 -57.64
CA ALA A 29 10.27 16.89 -57.94
C ALA A 29 9.04 16.36 -58.71
N GLY A 30 7.92 17.08 -58.62
CA GLY A 30 6.89 17.04 -59.65
C GLY A 30 5.46 17.24 -59.13
N GLY A 31 4.83 18.32 -59.59
CA GLY A 31 3.40 18.28 -59.90
C GLY A 31 2.48 19.08 -58.99
N ASP A 32 2.22 20.32 -59.40
CA ASP A 32 1.06 21.12 -59.01
C ASP A 32 -0.26 20.34 -59.13
N ARG A 33 -1.05 20.37 -58.06
CA ARG A 33 -2.51 20.52 -58.14
C ARG A 33 -3.09 20.94 -56.79
N LYS A 34 -3.52 22.21 -56.73
CA LYS A 34 -4.38 22.76 -55.68
C LYS A 34 -5.69 21.96 -55.68
N ILE A 35 -5.96 21.24 -54.59
CA ILE A 35 -7.31 20.83 -54.20
C ILE A 35 -7.51 21.33 -52.78
N THR A 36 -8.24 22.43 -52.64
CA THR A 36 -8.73 22.96 -51.37
C THR A 36 -9.81 22.03 -50.84
N LYS A 37 -9.43 20.99 -50.08
CA LYS A 37 -10.36 20.30 -49.18
C LYS A 37 -10.48 21.14 -47.91
N LYS A 38 -11.60 21.86 -47.77
CA LYS A 38 -12.04 22.40 -46.48
C LYS A 38 -12.25 21.21 -45.54
N VAL A 39 -11.23 20.85 -44.75
CA VAL A 39 -11.41 19.99 -43.60
C VAL A 39 -12.13 20.83 -42.56
N HIS A 40 -13.43 20.64 -42.43
CA HIS A 40 -14.11 20.96 -41.18
C HIS A 40 -13.51 20.02 -40.14
N THR A 41 -12.50 20.50 -39.43
CA THR A 41 -12.11 19.91 -38.15
C THR A 41 -13.29 20.14 -37.21
N MET A 42 -14.20 19.17 -37.18
CA MET A 42 -15.14 19.03 -36.07
C MET A 42 -14.28 18.98 -34.81
N ARG A 43 -14.23 20.07 -34.05
CA ARG A 43 -13.72 20.04 -32.68
C ARG A 43 -14.59 19.02 -31.95
N ALA A 44 -14.05 17.82 -31.74
CA ALA A 44 -14.62 16.88 -30.79
C ALA A 44 -14.70 17.63 -29.46
N ARG A 45 -15.92 17.79 -28.94
CA ARG A 45 -16.10 18.24 -27.55
C ARG A 45 -15.33 17.24 -26.68
N PRO A 46 -14.53 17.67 -25.70
CA PRO A 46 -14.01 16.73 -24.71
C PRO A 46 -15.23 16.06 -24.10
N ALA A 47 -15.34 14.74 -24.28
CA ALA A 47 -16.33 13.95 -23.58
C ALA A 47 -16.15 14.26 -22.10
N LYS A 48 -17.19 14.82 -21.46
CA LYS A 48 -17.23 14.91 -20.01
C LYS A 48 -17.02 13.49 -19.51
N SER A 49 -15.87 13.24 -18.90
CA SER A 49 -15.63 12.01 -18.14
C SER A 49 -16.82 11.85 -17.20
N PRO A 50 -17.48 10.68 -17.18
CA PRO A 50 -18.56 10.47 -16.23
C PRO A 50 -17.97 10.70 -14.84
N ILE A 51 -18.55 11.65 -14.10
CA ILE A 51 -18.29 11.77 -12.68
C ILE A 51 -18.89 10.50 -12.11
N ILE A 52 -18.06 9.49 -11.87
CA ILE A 52 -18.49 8.25 -11.24
C ILE A 52 -18.77 8.63 -9.80
N GLU A 53 -20.05 8.79 -9.47
CA GLU A 53 -20.52 8.92 -8.09
C GLU A 53 -20.29 7.55 -7.43
N LEU A 54 -19.13 7.39 -6.82
CA LEU A 54 -18.76 6.15 -6.15
C LEU A 54 -19.67 5.98 -4.94
N ASP A 55 -20.38 4.86 -4.88
CA ASP A 55 -21.22 4.51 -3.73
C ASP A 55 -20.36 4.60 -2.45
N PRO A 56 -20.76 5.40 -1.45
CA PRO A 56 -20.06 5.53 -0.18
C PRO A 56 -19.75 4.17 0.47
N LYS A 57 -20.60 3.16 0.30
CA LYS A 57 -20.35 1.81 0.83
C LYS A 57 -19.18 1.11 0.13
N LEU A 58 -19.01 1.31 -1.18
CA LEU A 58 -17.90 0.76 -1.94
C LEU A 58 -16.57 1.41 -1.52
N ALA A 59 -16.57 2.71 -1.22
CA ALA A 59 -15.37 3.38 -0.71
C ALA A 59 -14.93 2.83 0.67
N VAL A 60 -15.90 2.47 1.53
CA VAL A 60 -15.60 1.90 2.85
C VAL A 60 -15.08 0.47 2.74
N ILE A 61 -15.65 -0.37 1.87
CA ILE A 61 -15.16 -1.74 1.68
C ILE A 61 -13.77 -1.77 1.02
N ASP A 62 -13.49 -0.86 0.07
CA ASP A 62 -12.14 -0.69 -0.50
C ASP A 62 -11.12 -0.28 0.56
N THR A 63 -11.53 0.61 1.49
CA THR A 63 -10.71 1.01 2.63
C THR A 63 -10.42 -0.18 3.54
N LEU A 64 -11.40 -1.05 3.76
CA LEU A 64 -11.23 -2.27 4.55
C LEU A 64 -10.26 -3.25 3.89
N TYR A 65 -10.40 -3.54 2.60
CA TYR A 65 -9.46 -4.43 1.90
C TYR A 65 -8.05 -3.85 1.84
N GLY A 66 -7.92 -2.53 1.68
CA GLY A 66 -6.65 -1.83 1.82
C GLY A 66 -6.05 -2.00 3.21
N PHE A 67 -6.89 -1.98 4.25
CA PHE A 67 -6.46 -2.16 5.63
C PHE A 67 -6.02 -3.59 5.95
N ILE A 68 -6.80 -4.60 5.54
CA ILE A 68 -6.50 -6.03 5.77
C ILE A 68 -5.13 -6.42 5.19
N ARG A 69 -4.72 -5.80 4.07
CA ARG A 69 -3.40 -6.02 3.44
C ARG A 69 -2.21 -5.66 4.32
N PHE A 70 -2.40 -4.88 5.39
CA PHE A 70 -1.33 -4.59 6.35
C PHE A 70 -1.07 -5.74 7.32
N GLN A 71 -1.95 -6.74 7.39
CA GLN A 71 -1.71 -7.93 8.20
C GLN A 71 -0.55 -8.74 7.60
N SER A 72 0.44 -9.03 8.44
CA SER A 72 1.56 -9.89 8.08
C SER A 72 1.14 -11.37 8.10
N PHE A 73 1.94 -12.22 7.47
CA PHE A 73 1.67 -13.67 7.42
C PHE A 73 1.55 -14.31 8.81
N ASP A 74 2.30 -13.79 9.79
CA ASP A 74 2.27 -14.18 11.20
C ASP A 74 1.01 -13.70 11.96
N GLY A 75 0.06 -13.05 11.28
CA GLY A 75 -1.16 -12.53 11.88
C GLY A 75 -1.02 -11.15 12.51
N PHE A 76 0.21 -10.65 12.69
CA PHE A 76 0.45 -9.35 13.31
C PHE A 76 0.29 -8.18 12.33
N PHE A 77 -0.10 -7.02 12.87
CA PHE A 77 0.00 -5.75 12.17
C PHE A 77 1.34 -5.11 12.54
N LYS A 78 2.30 -5.16 11.62
CA LYS A 78 3.63 -4.62 11.88
C LYS A 78 3.64 -3.09 11.75
N PRO A 79 4.44 -2.39 12.57
CA PRO A 79 4.61 -0.95 12.47
C PRO A 79 5.31 -0.58 11.15
N THR A 80 4.55 -0.44 10.07
CA THR A 80 5.06 0.05 8.78
C THR A 80 4.73 1.53 8.63
N ALA A 81 5.48 2.21 7.75
CA ALA A 81 5.23 3.62 7.45
C ALA A 81 3.82 3.83 6.88
N ASP A 82 3.34 2.89 6.06
CA ASP A 82 2.03 2.95 5.42
C ASP A 82 0.88 2.73 6.42
N LEU A 83 1.00 1.74 7.31
CA LEU A 83 0.01 1.52 8.37
C LEU A 83 -0.02 2.70 9.35
N SER A 84 1.15 3.25 9.68
CA SER A 84 1.24 4.45 10.52
C SER A 84 0.58 5.65 9.85
N LYS A 85 0.78 5.81 8.54
CA LYS A 85 0.15 6.87 7.73
C LYS A 85 -1.37 6.70 7.65
N PHE A 86 -1.85 5.47 7.53
CA PHE A 86 -3.29 5.15 7.51
C PHE A 86 -4.00 5.71 8.74
N PHE A 87 -3.47 5.44 9.95
CA PHE A 87 -4.06 5.93 11.20
C PHE A 87 -3.79 7.40 11.50
N SER A 88 -2.71 7.97 10.95
CA SER A 88 -2.33 9.36 11.23
C SER A 88 -3.27 10.37 10.57
N GLN A 89 -3.94 10.04 9.46
CA GLN A 89 -4.80 10.96 8.69
C GLN A 89 -4.25 12.40 8.58
N GLY A 90 -2.93 12.56 8.48
CA GLY A 90 -2.25 13.87 8.43
C GLY A 90 -2.06 14.63 9.75
N LYS A 91 -2.53 14.13 10.91
CA LYS A 91 -2.38 14.78 12.23
C LYS A 91 -1.74 13.83 13.26
N HIS A 92 -0.49 14.17 13.61
CA HIS A 92 0.38 13.59 14.66
C HIS A 92 1.10 12.26 14.35
N ARG A 93 2.44 12.37 14.24
CA ARG A 93 3.41 11.26 14.19
C ARG A 93 3.76 10.71 15.58
N ASN A 94 3.22 11.30 16.64
CA ASN A 94 3.70 11.09 18.01
C ASN A 94 3.12 9.84 18.70
N LEU A 95 2.17 9.16 18.06
CA LEU A 95 1.60 7.92 18.58
C LEU A 95 2.60 6.75 18.57
N PHE A 96 3.62 6.86 17.74
CA PHE A 96 4.57 5.80 17.39
C PHE A 96 5.95 6.01 18.03
N GLN A 97 6.07 6.91 19.02
CA GLN A 97 7.37 7.36 19.54
C GLN A 97 8.05 6.37 20.49
N ASN A 98 7.34 5.38 21.01
CA ASN A 98 8.00 4.30 21.73
C ASN A 98 8.62 3.33 20.72
N LYS A 99 9.94 3.43 20.54
CA LYS A 99 10.76 2.52 19.72
C LYS A 99 10.63 1.03 20.11
N ASN A 100 10.02 0.75 21.26
CA ASN A 100 9.73 -0.60 21.76
C ASN A 100 8.26 -1.01 21.56
N GLN A 101 7.44 -0.25 20.82
CA GLN A 101 6.06 -0.61 20.50
C GLN A 101 5.96 -1.48 19.26
N ASN A 102 6.49 -2.68 19.48
CA ASN A 102 5.94 -4.00 19.20
C ASN A 102 4.67 -4.04 18.36
N SER A 103 4.71 -4.91 17.35
CA SER A 103 3.58 -5.35 16.54
C SER A 103 2.31 -5.65 17.37
N VAL A 104 2.46 -6.02 18.66
CA VAL A 104 1.37 -6.17 19.64
C VAL A 104 0.45 -4.94 19.71
N TRP A 105 1.00 -3.74 19.95
CA TRP A 105 0.18 -2.53 20.10
C TRP A 105 -0.55 -2.17 18.81
N PHE A 106 0.14 -2.31 17.67
CA PHE A 106 -0.45 -2.10 16.35
C PHE A 106 -1.55 -3.12 16.03
N THR A 107 -1.35 -4.39 16.40
CA THR A 107 -2.38 -5.42 16.29
C THR A 107 -3.57 -5.08 17.18
N CYS A 108 -3.37 -4.63 18.42
CA CYS A 108 -4.47 -4.23 19.30
C CYS A 108 -5.29 -3.06 18.72
N ILE A 109 -4.63 -2.03 18.16
CA ILE A 109 -5.31 -0.93 17.46
C ILE A 109 -6.06 -1.45 16.24
N ALA A 110 -5.46 -2.37 15.47
CA ALA A 110 -6.10 -2.94 14.29
C ALA A 110 -7.37 -3.71 14.63
N LEU A 111 -7.32 -4.57 15.66
CA LEU A 111 -8.50 -5.30 16.15
C LEU A 111 -9.60 -4.34 16.60
N ALA A 112 -9.26 -3.33 17.40
CA ALA A 112 -10.21 -2.32 17.85
C ALA A 112 -10.82 -1.51 16.69
N TYR A 113 -10.03 -1.19 15.65
CA TYR A 113 -10.50 -0.50 14.46
C TYR A 113 -11.52 -1.34 13.69
N LEU A 114 -11.24 -2.64 13.52
CA LEU A 114 -12.16 -3.57 12.86
C LEU A 114 -13.49 -3.68 13.61
N GLU A 115 -13.43 -3.87 14.94
CA GLU A 115 -14.63 -4.01 15.79
C GLU A 115 -15.50 -2.74 15.83
N ILE A 116 -14.89 -1.57 15.95
CA ILE A 116 -15.60 -0.32 16.24
C ILE A 116 -15.99 0.41 14.96
N VAL A 117 -15.04 0.55 14.02
CA VAL A 117 -15.22 1.38 12.82
C VAL A 117 -15.81 0.56 11.67
N MET A 118 -15.34 -0.68 11.50
CA MET A 118 -15.73 -1.55 10.39
C MET A 118 -16.79 -2.60 10.78
N LYS A 119 -17.53 -2.37 11.87
CA LYS A 119 -18.54 -3.29 12.42
C LYS A 119 -19.51 -3.86 11.38
N ASN A 120 -19.90 -3.05 10.39
CA ASN A 120 -20.88 -3.43 9.37
C ASN A 120 -20.35 -4.44 8.34
N PHE A 121 -19.03 -4.69 8.31
CA PHE A 121 -18.36 -5.57 7.36
C PHE A 121 -17.72 -6.77 8.05
N LYS A 122 -18.31 -7.25 9.15
CA LYS A 122 -17.75 -8.32 9.99
C LYS A 122 -17.29 -9.54 9.18
N GLU A 123 -18.13 -10.00 8.26
CA GLU A 123 -17.86 -11.17 7.40
C GLU A 123 -16.56 -11.03 6.57
N GLU A 124 -16.18 -9.80 6.22
CA GLU A 124 -14.99 -9.52 5.40
C GLU A 124 -13.69 -9.54 6.21
N TRP A 125 -13.75 -9.23 7.51
CA TRP A 125 -12.56 -9.09 8.35
C TRP A 125 -12.45 -10.09 9.49
N GLU A 126 -13.48 -10.90 9.75
CA GLU A 126 -13.53 -11.87 10.86
C GLU A 126 -12.31 -12.80 10.86
N LEU A 127 -11.95 -13.37 9.72
CA LEU A 127 -10.77 -14.24 9.60
C LEU A 127 -9.46 -13.50 9.88
N CYS A 128 -9.35 -12.25 9.44
CA CYS A 128 -8.19 -11.41 9.73
C CYS A 128 -8.09 -11.12 11.24
N TYR A 129 -9.24 -10.86 11.87
CA TYR A 129 -9.35 -10.59 13.30
C TYR A 129 -8.96 -11.83 14.13
N GLU A 130 -9.55 -12.99 13.84
CA GLU A 130 -9.24 -14.23 14.55
C GLU A 130 -7.75 -14.57 14.46
N LYS A 131 -7.16 -14.45 13.27
CA LYS A 131 -5.74 -14.71 13.08
C LYS A 131 -4.86 -13.76 13.90
N ALA A 132 -5.19 -12.48 13.93
CA ALA A 132 -4.46 -11.47 14.70
C ALA A 132 -4.62 -11.69 16.21
N GLN A 133 -5.83 -12.06 16.65
CA GLN A 133 -6.13 -12.37 18.04
C GLN A 133 -5.36 -13.62 18.49
N THR A 134 -5.38 -14.70 17.72
CA THR A 134 -4.61 -15.92 17.98
C THR A 134 -3.12 -15.60 18.05
N ALA A 135 -2.58 -14.83 17.10
CA ALA A 135 -1.17 -14.44 17.11
C ALA A 135 -0.77 -13.67 18.39
N LEU A 136 -1.63 -12.80 18.91
CA LEU A 136 -1.39 -12.09 20.17
C LEU A 136 -1.29 -13.05 21.37
N TYR A 137 -2.21 -14.02 21.46
CA TYR A 137 -2.22 -14.99 22.56
C TYR A 137 -1.16 -16.08 22.40
N GLU A 138 -0.77 -16.45 21.18
CA GLU A 138 0.32 -17.43 20.92
C GLU A 138 1.71 -16.86 21.18
N LEU A 139 1.91 -15.56 20.90
CA LEU A 139 3.12 -14.84 21.33
C LEU A 139 3.24 -14.82 22.86
N SER A 140 2.12 -15.04 23.56
CA SER A 140 2.07 -15.00 25.00
C SER A 140 2.64 -16.29 25.62
N GLY A 141 3.96 -16.27 25.81
CA GLY A 141 4.55 -16.67 27.10
C GLY A 141 4.42 -15.56 28.16
N TYR A 142 3.39 -14.70 28.04
CA TYR A 142 3.23 -13.39 28.68
C TYR A 142 1.85 -13.29 29.35
N ASP A 143 1.72 -12.48 30.40
CA ASP A 143 0.45 -12.27 31.12
C ASP A 143 -0.70 -11.87 30.18
N SER A 144 -1.72 -12.72 30.04
CA SER A 144 -2.96 -12.39 29.30
C SER A 144 -3.58 -11.08 29.78
N ALA A 145 -3.41 -10.76 31.07
CA ALA A 145 -3.86 -9.51 31.68
C ALA A 145 -3.18 -8.25 31.09
N ALA A 146 -1.94 -8.36 30.59
CA ALA A 146 -1.26 -7.25 29.92
C ALA A 146 -1.86 -7.01 28.54
N ILE A 147 -2.13 -8.07 27.77
CA ILE A 147 -2.74 -7.97 26.44
C ILE A 147 -4.13 -7.35 26.53
N GLU A 148 -4.97 -7.80 27.48
CA GLU A 148 -6.31 -7.23 27.70
C GLU A 148 -6.26 -5.74 28.05
N LYS A 149 -5.27 -5.31 28.85
CA LYS A 149 -5.06 -3.87 29.14
C LYS A 149 -4.72 -3.09 27.87
N GLU A 150 -3.83 -3.62 27.03
CA GLU A 150 -3.46 -2.99 25.76
C GLU A 150 -4.66 -2.93 24.80
N ILE A 151 -5.46 -3.99 24.68
CA ILE A 151 -6.69 -3.99 23.87
C ILE A 151 -7.68 -2.94 24.39
N SER A 152 -7.86 -2.82 25.71
CA SER A 152 -8.73 -1.80 26.32
C SER A 152 -8.26 -0.37 25.99
N LEU A 153 -6.96 -0.11 26.07
CA LEU A 153 -6.36 1.17 25.70
C LEU A 153 -6.54 1.47 24.20
N ALA A 154 -6.33 0.46 23.36
CA ALA A 154 -6.52 0.57 21.91
C ALA A 154 -7.97 0.88 21.55
N ARG A 155 -8.95 0.22 22.16
CA ARG A 155 -10.38 0.52 21.97
C ARG A 155 -10.70 1.97 22.33
N LYS A 156 -10.29 2.44 23.51
CA LYS A 156 -10.47 3.85 23.92
C LYS A 156 -9.84 4.82 22.92
N TRP A 157 -8.67 4.48 22.40
CA TRP A 157 -7.95 5.29 21.42
C TRP A 157 -8.69 5.37 20.09
N VAL A 158 -9.21 4.24 19.59
CA VAL A 158 -9.97 4.17 18.34
C VAL A 158 -11.28 4.92 18.49
N THR A 159 -12.05 4.67 19.56
CA THR A 159 -13.31 5.38 19.83
C THR A 159 -13.07 6.88 19.82
N LYS A 160 -12.09 7.40 20.56
CA LYS A 160 -11.81 8.85 20.61
C LYS A 160 -11.50 9.49 19.24
N ARG A 161 -11.07 8.71 18.25
CA ARG A 161 -10.67 9.22 16.93
C ARG A 161 -11.67 8.96 15.81
N PHE A 162 -12.39 7.85 15.88
CA PHE A 162 -13.20 7.35 14.76
C PHE A 162 -14.68 7.14 15.11
N ALA A 163 -15.05 7.24 16.39
CA ALA A 163 -16.43 7.13 16.86
C ALA A 163 -16.88 8.41 17.58
#